data_AF-A0A7S1J583-F1
#
_entry.id   AF-A0A7S1J583-F1
#
_cell.length_a   1.000
_cell.length_b   1.000
_cell.length_c   1.000
_cell.angle_alpha   90.00
_cell.angle_beta   90.00
_cell.angle_gamma   90.00
#
_symmetry.space_group_name_H-M   'P 1'
#
loop_
_entity.id
_entity.type
_entity.pdbx_description
1 polymer ?
#
loop_
_entity_poly.entity_id
_entity_poly.type
_entity_poly.pdbx_seq_one_letter_code
_entity_poly.pdbx_strand_id
1 'polypeptide(L)'
;SSQIECALSHNESLLLSCIRSMRYTGGGTNTADAIRTARLLHNGTQANRSKAIDVITDGASMSRYATLDQASIARSIGIIMIGTGVGQYMVESELIGLASEPKQDHWTNV
;
A
#
# COMPACT_ATOMS: atom_id res chain seq x y z
N SER A 1 9.78 -8.56 -14.49
CA SER A 1 10.08 -9.64 -15.44
C SER A 1 9.61 -11.04 -14.99
N SER A 2 8.78 -11.19 -13.95
CA SER A 2 7.92 -12.38 -13.68
C SER A 2 6.94 -12.06 -12.55
N GLN A 3 7.43 -11.40 -11.50
CA GLN A 3 6.60 -10.94 -10.37
C GLN A 3 5.61 -9.83 -10.77
N ILE A 4 6.00 -8.91 -11.67
CA ILE A 4 5.13 -7.84 -12.17
C ILE A 4 3.98 -8.40 -13.04
N GLU A 5 4.27 -9.37 -13.92
CA GLU A 5 3.20 -10.05 -14.69
C GLU A 5 2.22 -10.76 -13.76
N CYS A 6 2.71 -11.29 -12.64
CA CYS A 6 1.83 -11.92 -11.68
C CYS A 6 1.00 -10.93 -10.84
N ALA A 7 1.60 -9.84 -10.39
CA ALA A 7 0.92 -8.78 -9.65
C ALA A 7 -0.21 -8.09 -10.46
N LEU A 8 -0.16 -8.19 -11.79
CA LEU A 8 -1.15 -7.63 -12.71
C LEU A 8 -2.00 -8.71 -13.41
N SER A 9 -1.90 -9.97 -12.97
CA SER A 9 -2.67 -11.07 -13.54
C SER A 9 -4.16 -10.92 -13.25
N HIS A 10 -4.99 -11.24 -14.25
CA HIS A 10 -6.45 -11.33 -14.11
C HIS A 10 -6.91 -12.78 -13.85
N ASN A 11 -5.97 -13.71 -13.63
CA ASN A 11 -6.25 -15.12 -13.30
C ASN A 11 -6.05 -15.35 -11.80
N GLU A 12 -7.14 -15.67 -11.11
CA GLU A 12 -7.17 -15.87 -9.65
C GLU A 12 -6.17 -16.94 -9.18
N SER A 13 -6.14 -18.10 -9.83
CA SER A 13 -5.22 -19.19 -9.47
C SER A 13 -3.75 -18.78 -9.61
N LEU A 14 -3.41 -18.03 -10.66
CA LEU A 14 -2.06 -17.50 -10.85
C LEU A 14 -1.72 -16.46 -9.76
N LEU A 15 -2.64 -15.54 -9.47
CA LEU A 15 -2.46 -14.52 -8.43
C LEU A 15 -2.22 -15.17 -7.05
N LEU A 16 -3.07 -16.13 -6.66
CA LEU A 16 -2.94 -16.85 -5.39
C LEU A 16 -1.63 -17.64 -5.31
N SER A 17 -1.22 -18.28 -6.41
CA SER A 17 0.07 -18.97 -6.48
C SER A 17 1.23 -18.01 -6.23
N CYS A 18 1.20 -16.82 -6.84
CA CYS A 18 2.25 -15.84 -6.64
C CYS A 18 2.28 -15.27 -5.24
N ILE A 19 1.11 -14.94 -4.67
CA ILE A 19 1.02 -14.48 -3.28
C ILE A 19 1.67 -15.50 -2.34
N ARG A 20 1.37 -16.80 -2.52
CA ARG A 20 1.97 -17.88 -1.72
C ARG A 20 3.48 -18.05 -1.93
N SER A 21 4.00 -17.62 -3.09
CA SER A 21 5.41 -17.73 -3.42
C SER A 21 6.25 -16.52 -3.01
N MET A 22 5.61 -15.42 -2.57
CA MET A 22 6.31 -14.20 -2.18
C MET A 22 7.27 -14.48 -1.02
N ARG A 23 8.49 -13.99 -1.14
CA ARG A 23 9.52 -14.12 -0.11
C ARG A 23 9.77 -12.77 0.53
N TYR A 24 9.89 -12.77 1.85
CA TYR A 24 10.39 -11.61 2.58
C TYR A 24 11.78 -11.24 2.06
N THR A 25 11.94 -10.00 1.61
CA THR A 25 13.18 -9.50 1.01
C THR A 25 14.14 -8.91 2.04
N GLY A 26 13.73 -8.73 3.29
CA GLY A 26 14.50 -7.98 4.28
C GLY A 26 14.51 -6.47 3.99
N GLY A 27 15.30 -5.74 4.78
CA GLY A 27 15.47 -4.29 4.66
C GLY A 27 14.76 -3.51 5.77
N GLY A 28 14.66 -2.19 5.60
CA GLY A 28 13.88 -1.34 6.50
C GLY A 28 12.55 -0.92 5.89
N THR A 29 11.81 -0.09 6.63
CA THR A 29 10.41 0.24 6.33
C THR A 29 10.29 1.49 5.45
N ASN A 30 10.66 1.42 4.17
CA ASN A 30 10.53 2.55 3.23
C ASN A 30 9.11 2.67 2.65
N THR A 31 8.14 3.02 3.50
CA THR A 31 6.73 3.12 3.13
C THR A 31 6.47 4.18 2.06
N ALA A 32 7.20 5.29 2.07
CA ALA A 32 7.07 6.35 1.07
C ALA A 32 7.35 5.84 -0.35
N ASP A 33 8.45 5.11 -0.55
CA ASP A 33 8.79 4.57 -1.88
C ASP A 33 7.85 3.45 -2.32
N ALA A 34 7.34 2.66 -1.37
CA ALA A 34 6.31 1.66 -1.64
C ALA A 34 5.02 2.30 -2.16
N ILE A 35 4.51 3.35 -1.48
CA ILE A 35 3.31 4.09 -1.92
C ILE A 35 3.55 4.72 -3.29
N ARG A 36 4.72 5.35 -3.51
CA ARG A 36 5.09 5.92 -4.81
C ARG A 36 5.07 4.87 -5.92
N THR A 37 5.64 3.70 -5.67
CA THR A 37 5.70 2.60 -6.64
C THR A 37 4.32 2.04 -6.94
N ALA A 38 3.50 1.76 -5.91
CA ALA A 38 2.13 1.29 -6.08
C ALA A 38 1.27 2.31 -6.86
N ARG A 39 1.41 3.60 -6.56
CA ARG A 39 0.76 4.68 -7.33
C ARG A 39 1.13 4.65 -8.81
N LEU A 40 2.41 4.44 -9.14
CA LEU A 40 2.87 4.36 -10.52
C LEU A 40 2.36 3.11 -11.24
N LEU A 41 2.12 1.99 -10.54
CA LEU A 41 1.48 0.80 -11.12
C LEU A 41 0.04 1.06 -11.56
N HIS A 42 -0.62 2.07 -10.98
CA HIS A 42 -1.93 2.51 -11.44
C HIS A 42 -1.88 3.43 -12.67
N ASN A 43 -0.71 3.83 -13.17
CA ASN A 43 -0.62 4.59 -14.42
C ASN A 43 -1.11 3.73 -15.59
N GLY A 44 -1.95 4.30 -16.45
CA GLY A 44 -2.52 3.59 -17.59
C GLY A 44 -3.68 2.64 -17.25
N THR A 45 -4.05 2.51 -15.98
CA THR A 45 -5.30 1.83 -15.60
C THR A 45 -6.52 2.70 -15.93
N GLN A 46 -7.62 2.05 -16.35
CA GLN A 46 -8.86 2.72 -16.78
C GLN A 46 -9.32 3.78 -15.75
N ALA A 47 -9.61 4.99 -16.23
CA ALA A 47 -9.99 6.12 -15.39
C ALA A 47 -11.26 5.89 -14.55
N ASN A 48 -12.19 5.06 -15.05
CA ASN A 48 -13.47 4.77 -14.38
C ASN A 48 -13.42 3.62 -13.36
N ARG A 49 -12.24 3.09 -13.02
CA ARG A 49 -12.12 2.06 -11.97
C ARG A 49 -11.70 2.69 -10.66
N SER A 50 -12.34 2.29 -9.57
CA SER A 50 -11.88 2.58 -8.21
C SER A 50 -10.49 1.98 -8.01
N LYS A 51 -9.60 2.76 -7.38
CA LYS A 51 -8.21 2.38 -7.11
C LYS A 51 -7.99 2.46 -5.62
N ALA A 52 -7.27 1.48 -5.08
CA ALA A 52 -6.92 1.46 -3.66
C ALA A 52 -5.49 0.96 -3.46
N ILE A 53 -4.83 1.47 -2.43
CA ILE A 53 -3.54 1.00 -1.93
C ILE A 53 -3.74 0.69 -0.44
N ASP A 54 -3.49 -0.57 -0.07
CA ASP A 54 -3.44 -1.02 1.33
C ASP A 54 -1.98 -1.13 1.78
N VAL A 55 -1.62 -0.34 2.78
CA VAL A 55 -0.30 -0.33 3.40
C VAL A 55 -0.36 -1.21 4.64
N ILE A 56 0.21 -2.41 4.53
CA ILE A 56 0.34 -3.37 5.63
C ILE A 56 1.76 -3.28 6.20
N THR A 57 1.91 -2.93 7.47
CA THR A 57 3.23 -2.82 8.11
C THR A 57 3.20 -3.11 9.61
N ASP A 58 4.28 -3.70 10.11
CA ASP A 58 4.51 -3.98 11.53
C ASP A 58 5.38 -2.94 12.22
N GLY A 59 5.92 -1.95 11.49
CA GLY A 59 6.93 -1.03 11.99
C GLY A 59 6.73 0.42 11.55
N ALA A 60 7.43 1.34 12.23
CA ALA A 60 7.51 2.75 11.83
C ALA A 60 8.18 2.90 10.47
N SER A 61 7.68 3.80 9.61
CA SER A 61 8.38 4.11 8.37
C SER A 61 9.71 4.83 8.62
N MET A 62 10.63 4.74 7.65
CA MET A 62 11.89 5.48 7.69
C MET A 62 11.70 7.01 7.72
N SER A 63 10.59 7.51 7.17
CA SER A 63 10.29 8.94 7.14
C SER A 63 8.78 9.17 7.10
N ARG A 64 8.22 9.52 8.25
CA ARG A 64 6.80 9.86 8.38
C ARG A 64 6.37 10.97 7.44
N TYR A 65 7.19 12.01 7.30
CA TYR A 65 6.88 13.14 6.40
C TYR A 65 6.75 12.67 4.94
N ALA A 66 7.71 11.89 4.45
CA ALA A 66 7.68 11.41 3.07
C ALA A 66 6.53 10.41 2.83
N THR A 67 6.22 9.58 3.82
CA THR A 67 5.09 8.64 3.76
C THR A 67 3.76 9.37 3.63
N LEU A 68 3.53 10.39 4.47
CA LEU A 68 2.30 11.19 4.43
C LEU A 68 2.19 12.04 3.15
N ASP A 69 3.31 12.55 2.63
CA ASP A 69 3.35 13.26 1.34
C ASP A 69 2.94 12.36 0.18
N GLN A 70 3.51 11.15 0.06
CA GLN A 70 3.13 10.22 -1.00
C GLN A 70 1.69 9.73 -0.87
N ALA A 71 1.20 9.52 0.35
CA ALA A 71 -0.21 9.20 0.59
C ALA A 71 -1.13 10.37 0.16
N SER A 72 -0.73 11.61 0.44
CA SER A 72 -1.47 12.80 0.01
C SER A 72 -1.59 12.87 -1.51
N ILE A 73 -0.49 12.65 -2.23
CA ILE A 73 -0.47 12.64 -3.69
C ILE A 73 -1.32 11.48 -4.26
N ALA A 74 -1.31 10.31 -3.62
CA ALA A 74 -2.16 9.19 -4.04
C ALA A 74 -3.65 9.53 -3.87
N ARG A 75 -4.04 10.09 -2.72
CA ARG A 75 -5.43 10.52 -2.47
C ARG A 75 -5.87 11.63 -3.41
N SER A 76 -4.99 12.59 -3.74
CA SER A 76 -5.35 13.70 -4.64
C SER A 76 -5.66 13.25 -6.07
N ILE A 77 -5.23 12.05 -6.47
CA ILE A 77 -5.55 11.45 -7.77
C ILE A 77 -6.63 10.34 -7.67
N GLY A 78 -7.38 10.32 -6.56
CA GLY A 78 -8.54 9.43 -6.38
C GLY A 78 -8.20 7.99 -5.97
N ILE A 79 -6.99 7.73 -5.47
CA ILE A 79 -6.65 6.43 -4.89
C ILE A 79 -7.07 6.41 -3.42
N ILE A 80 -7.84 5.39 -3.04
CA ILE A 80 -8.22 5.14 -1.65
C ILE A 80 -7.00 4.57 -0.92
N MET A 81 -6.57 5.22 0.16
CA MET A 81 -5.46 4.75 0.98
C MET A 81 -6.00 4.04 2.21
N ILE A 82 -5.48 2.85 2.50
CA ILE A 82 -5.80 2.04 3.67
C ILE A 82 -4.51 1.79 4.46
N GLY A 83 -4.57 1.91 5.79
CA GLY A 83 -3.45 1.61 6.68
C GLY A 83 -3.76 0.44 7.61
N THR A 84 -2.99 -0.63 7.49
CA THR A 84 -3.14 -1.86 8.28
C THR A 84 -1.88 -2.07 9.13
N GLY A 85 -2.02 -1.85 10.44
CA GLY A 85 -0.98 -2.14 11.42
C GLY A 85 -0.97 -3.61 11.78
N VAL A 86 0.21 -4.19 12.00
CA VAL A 86 0.36 -5.56 12.51
C VAL A 86 1.25 -5.55 13.74
N GLY A 87 0.73 -5.99 14.88
CA GLY A 87 1.49 -6.00 16.13
C GLY A 87 1.79 -4.60 16.70
N GLN A 88 2.85 -4.49 17.49
CA GLN A 88 3.04 -3.35 18.41
C GLN A 88 4.05 -2.28 17.98
N TYR A 89 4.86 -2.52 16.93
CA TYR A 89 5.93 -1.59 16.55
C TYR A 89 5.51 -0.60 15.45
N MET A 90 4.27 -0.68 14.99
CA MET A 90 3.66 0.27 14.07
C MET A 90 3.42 1.62 14.74
N VAL A 91 3.35 2.69 13.93
CA VAL A 91 3.02 4.04 14.41
C VAL A 91 1.60 4.37 14.00
N GLU A 92 0.66 4.25 14.93
CA GLU A 92 -0.78 4.47 14.68
C GLU A 92 -1.06 5.81 14.00
N SER A 93 -0.45 6.89 14.50
CA SER A 93 -0.63 8.24 13.95
C SER A 93 -0.06 8.43 12.53
N GLU A 94 0.82 7.53 12.07
CA GLU A 94 1.29 7.49 10.68
C GLU A 94 0.27 6.76 9.80
N LEU A 95 -0.23 5.61 10.25
CA LEU A 95 -1.23 4.82 9.53
C LEU A 95 -2.58 5.54 9.41
N ILE A 96 -3.04 6.21 10.46
CA ILE A 96 -4.23 7.07 10.40
C ILE A 96 -3.98 8.27 9.47
N GLY A 97 -2.76 8.84 9.51
CA GLY A 97 -2.39 9.97 8.66
C GLY A 97 -2.40 9.63 7.16
N LEU A 98 -1.98 8.42 6.79
CA LEU A 98 -1.97 7.99 5.39
C LEU A 98 -3.35 7.53 4.89
N ALA A 99 -4.24 7.02 5.76
CA ALA A 99 -5.55 6.52 5.39
C ALA A 99 -6.45 7.58 4.71
N SER A 100 -7.42 7.17 3.90
CA SER A 100 -8.47 8.04 3.35
C SER A 100 -9.58 8.31 4.36
N GLU A 101 -10.38 9.35 4.11
CA GLU A 101 -11.60 9.59 4.90
C GLU A 101 -12.75 8.67 4.47
N PRO A 102 -13.65 8.27 5.38
CA PRO A 102 -13.52 8.44 6.83
C PRO A 102 -12.46 7.48 7.40
N LYS A 103 -11.64 7.95 8.35
CA LYS A 103 -10.49 7.18 8.86
C LYS A 103 -10.86 5.83 9.44
N GLN A 104 -12.00 5.73 10.13
CA GLN A 104 -12.44 4.50 10.77
C GLN A 104 -12.72 3.34 9.80
N ASP A 105 -12.95 3.64 8.51
CA ASP A 105 -13.19 2.63 7.48
C ASP A 105 -11.90 2.23 6.74
N HIS A 106 -10.83 2.99 6.92
CA HIS A 106 -9.59 2.88 6.15
C HIS A 106 -8.34 2.68 7.02
N TRP A 107 -8.53 2.41 8.30
CA TRP A 107 -7.43 2.09 9.21
C TRP A 107 -7.82 0.96 10.15
N THR A 108 -6.90 0.04 10.39
CA THR A 108 -7.04 -1.02 11.38
C THR A 108 -5.70 -1.41 11.97
N ASN A 109 -5.75 -2.08 13.13
CA ASN A 109 -4.63 -2.76 13.74
C ASN A 109 -5.02 -4.21 14.01
N VAL A 110 -4.15 -5.15 13.62
CA VAL A 110 -4.37 -6.60 13.67
C VAL A 110 -3.42 -7.26 14.65
#